data_AF-A0A518GUZ7-F1
#
_entry.id   AF-A0A518GUZ7-F1
#
_cell.length_a   1.000
_cell.length_b   1.000
_cell.length_c   1.000
_cell.angle_alpha   90.00
_cell.angle_beta   90.00
_cell.angle_gamma   90.00
#
_symmetry.space_group_name_H-M   'P 1'
#
loop_
_entity.id
_entity.type
_entity.pdbx_description
1 polymer ?
#
loop_
_entity_poly.entity_id
_entity_poly.type
_entity_poly.pdbx_seq_one_letter_code
_entity_poly.pdbx_strand_id
1 'polypeptide(L)'
;MISEPTRKFTVLDIMALVAAAAVGLMLARVYQASMDSAVSDSNGALTFPLRIRWFGRPAPLLASLTLALLALRFVAPRPRYRRLVRSPGFAACYGAALGLAITVLTVLLEWGTGYLGYSRPRFYPHFLMMRSVSFSAPSVASAWLVLGLLGEWRHRGRDWIEVGGIVLGVGWLALFAATQLNF
;
A
#
# COMPACT_ATOMS: atom_id res chain seq x y z
N MET A 1 -17.34 -30.30 -13.84
CA MET A 1 -16.66 -29.11 -13.27
C MET A 1 -16.89 -29.13 -11.78
N ILE A 2 -15.86 -29.40 -10.98
CA ILE A 2 -15.97 -29.35 -9.52
C ILE A 2 -15.86 -27.87 -9.15
N SER A 3 -16.94 -27.27 -8.66
CA SER A 3 -16.92 -25.92 -8.11
C SER A 3 -15.97 -25.90 -6.91
N GLU A 4 -14.86 -25.16 -7.02
CA GLU A 4 -13.97 -25.01 -5.87
C GLU A 4 -14.73 -24.33 -4.73
N PRO A 5 -14.53 -24.77 -3.47
CA PRO A 5 -15.23 -24.19 -2.34
C PRO A 5 -14.91 -22.71 -2.25
N THR A 6 -15.92 -21.86 -2.45
CA THR A 6 -15.80 -20.42 -2.29
C THR A 6 -15.69 -20.09 -0.80
N ARG A 7 -14.66 -19.34 -0.43
CA ARG A 7 -14.51 -18.86 0.95
C ARG A 7 -15.69 -17.94 1.27
N LYS A 8 -16.46 -18.30 2.30
CA LYS A 8 -17.50 -17.41 2.83
C LYS A 8 -16.84 -16.26 3.58
N PHE A 9 -17.36 -15.05 3.39
CA PHE A 9 -16.95 -13.87 4.13
C PHE A 9 -17.29 -14.07 5.62
N THR A 10 -16.29 -13.99 6.50
CA THR A 10 -16.45 -14.28 7.92
C THR A 10 -16.45 -13.00 8.76
N VAL A 11 -16.98 -13.07 9.99
CA VAL A 11 -16.92 -11.95 10.95
C VAL A 11 -15.47 -11.53 11.24
N LEU A 12 -14.56 -12.51 11.28
CA LEU A 12 -13.12 -12.24 11.44
C LEU A 12 -12.56 -11.33 10.34
N ASP A 13 -13.01 -11.53 9.10
CA ASP A 13 -12.58 -10.71 7.96
C ASP A 13 -13.02 -9.27 8.11
N ILE A 14 -14.28 -9.06 8.51
CA ILE A 14 -14.83 -7.73 8.77
C ILE A 14 -14.01 -7.06 9.88
N MET A 15 -13.80 -7.76 11.00
CA MET A 15 -13.05 -7.22 12.12
C MET A 15 -11.61 -6.84 11.74
N ALA A 16 -10.94 -7.67 10.95
CA ALA A 16 -9.59 -7.39 10.46
C ALA A 16 -9.55 -6.18 9.53
N LEU A 17 -10.51 -6.05 8.61
CA LEU A 17 -10.61 -4.89 7.71
C LEU A 17 -10.92 -3.60 8.47
N VAL A 18 -11.82 -3.65 9.45
CA VAL A 18 -12.17 -2.51 10.31
C VAL A 18 -10.95 -2.08 11.14
N ALA A 19 -10.24 -3.02 11.76
CA ALA A 19 -9.03 -2.73 12.52
C ALA A 19 -7.95 -2.09 11.62
N ALA A 20 -7.72 -2.65 10.43
CA ALA A 20 -6.77 -2.10 9.47
C ALA A 20 -7.16 -0.70 8.98
N ALA A 21 -8.45 -0.45 8.74
CA ALA A 21 -8.95 0.86 8.38
C ALA A 21 -8.75 1.88 9.51
N ALA A 22 -9.03 1.49 10.75
CA ALA A 22 -8.81 2.34 11.93
C ALA A 22 -7.33 2.71 12.08
N VAL A 23 -6.42 1.75 11.93
CA VAL A 23 -4.97 1.99 11.94
C VAL A 23 -4.56 2.94 10.80
N GLY A 24 -5.05 2.69 9.59
CA GLY A 24 -4.78 3.54 8.44
C GLY A 24 -5.25 4.99 8.62
N LEU A 25 -6.45 5.19 9.18
CA LEU A 25 -7.00 6.50 9.50
C LEU A 25 -6.23 7.20 10.63
N MET A 26 -5.81 6.46 11.66
CA MET A 26 -4.96 7.00 12.72
C MET A 26 -3.63 7.51 12.14
N LEU A 27 -2.97 6.71 11.31
CA LEU A 27 -1.72 7.10 10.64
C LEU A 27 -1.94 8.31 9.72
N ALA A 28 -3.06 8.35 8.99
CA ALA A 28 -3.42 9.50 8.16
C ALA A 28 -3.60 10.80 8.97
N ARG A 29 -4.14 10.71 10.19
CA ARG A 29 -4.28 11.86 11.10
C ARG A 29 -2.93 12.33 11.64
N VAL A 30 -2.07 11.41 12.10
CA VAL A 30 -0.72 11.74 12.58
C VAL A 30 0.11 12.40 11.47
N TYR A 31 -0.01 11.90 10.24
CA TYR A 31 0.62 12.49 9.06
C TYR A 31 0.13 13.92 8.79
N GLN A 32 -1.19 14.16 8.84
CA GLN A 32 -1.75 15.50 8.65
C GLN A 32 -1.31 16.48 9.73
N ALA A 33 -1.36 16.08 11.00
CA ALA A 33 -0.89 16.91 12.10
C ALA A 33 0.58 17.31 11.91
N SER A 34 1.42 16.36 11.49
CA SER A 34 2.83 16.62 11.19
C SER A 34 3.01 17.61 10.04
N MET A 35 2.15 17.56 9.02
CA MET A 35 2.17 18.49 7.89
C MET A 35 1.71 19.89 8.28
N ASP A 36 0.63 20.00 9.04
CA ASP A 36 0.11 21.30 9.48
C ASP A 36 1.12 22.01 10.41
N SER A 37 1.81 21.27 11.29
CA SER A 37 2.93 21.80 12.09
C SER A 37 4.09 22.27 11.21
N ALA A 38 4.50 21.50 10.22
CA ALA A 38 5.60 21.87 9.32
C ALA A 38 5.29 23.11 8.46
N VAL A 39 4.03 23.27 8.03
CA VAL A 39 3.57 24.47 7.32
C VAL A 39 3.64 25.69 8.25
N SER A 40 3.13 25.55 9.48
CA SER A 40 3.13 26.63 10.48
C SER A 40 4.55 27.11 10.82
N ASP A 41 5.49 26.18 11.03
CA ASP A 41 6.89 26.51 11.36
C ASP A 41 7.62 27.23 10.22
N SER A 42 7.18 27.03 8.98
CA SER A 42 7.81 27.62 7.80
C SER A 42 7.37 29.07 7.52
N ASN A 43 6.53 29.69 8.36
CA ASN A 43 5.89 30.98 8.09
C ASN A 43 5.20 31.04 6.71
N GLY A 44 4.71 29.89 6.21
CA GLY A 44 4.11 29.78 4.87
C GLY A 44 5.11 29.84 3.71
N ALA A 45 6.42 29.92 3.97
CA ALA A 45 7.45 29.93 2.94
C ALA A 45 7.55 28.57 2.20
N LEU A 46 7.19 27.48 2.88
CA LEU A 46 7.00 26.18 2.23
C LEU A 46 5.54 26.03 1.84
N THR A 47 5.18 26.56 0.67
CA THR A 47 3.99 26.09 -0.04
C THR A 47 4.21 24.64 -0.45
N PHE A 48 3.83 23.72 0.44
CA PHE A 48 3.64 22.34 0.03
C PHE A 48 2.62 22.34 -1.09
N PRO A 49 2.93 21.78 -2.27
CA PRO A 49 1.97 21.72 -3.34
C PRO A 49 0.70 21.05 -2.80
N LEU A 50 -0.47 21.66 -3.05
CA LEU A 50 -1.80 21.14 -2.68
C LEU A 50 -1.92 19.62 -2.97
N ARG A 51 -1.21 19.15 -4.00
CA ARG A 51 -0.93 17.75 -4.37
C ARG A 51 -0.65 16.84 -3.17
N ILE A 52 0.31 17.20 -2.32
CA ILE A 52 0.75 16.38 -1.18
C ILE A 52 -0.36 16.23 -0.14
N ARG A 53 -1.14 17.30 0.06
CA ARG A 53 -2.21 17.34 1.05
C ARG A 53 -3.39 16.46 0.65
N TRP A 54 -3.72 16.42 -0.64
CA TRP A 54 -4.83 15.62 -1.16
C TRP A 54 -4.46 14.14 -1.33
N PHE A 55 -3.29 13.84 -1.89
CA PHE A 55 -2.89 12.46 -2.20
C PHE A 55 -2.14 11.75 -1.06
N GLY A 56 -1.63 12.47 -0.06
CA GLY A 56 -1.00 11.83 1.12
C GLY A 56 -1.98 11.11 2.04
N ARG A 57 -3.27 11.50 2.03
CA ARG A 57 -4.31 10.95 2.93
C ARG A 57 -4.65 9.48 2.68
N PRO A 58 -4.89 9.01 1.44
CA PRO A 58 -5.26 7.61 1.20
C PRO A 58 -4.10 6.62 1.35
N ALA A 59 -2.84 7.05 1.21
CA ALA A 59 -1.67 6.17 1.24
C ALA A 59 -1.59 5.26 2.49
N PRO A 60 -1.66 5.78 3.74
CA PRO A 60 -1.61 4.94 4.93
C PRO A 60 -2.79 3.98 5.06
N LEU A 61 -3.97 4.36 4.55
CA LEU A 61 -5.15 3.50 4.50
C LEU A 61 -4.97 2.35 3.50
N LEU A 62 -4.45 2.64 2.30
CA LEU A 62 -4.12 1.63 1.31
C LEU A 62 -3.06 0.66 1.84
N ALA A 63 -2.03 1.18 2.51
CA ALA A 63 -0.96 0.38 3.10
C ALA A 63 -1.49 -0.58 4.18
N SER A 64 -2.30 -0.09 5.12
CA SER A 64 -2.85 -0.93 6.19
C SER A 64 -3.81 -1.99 5.64
N LEU A 65 -4.67 -1.64 4.69
CA LEU A 65 -5.58 -2.58 4.02
C LEU A 65 -4.83 -3.63 3.20
N THR A 66 -3.74 -3.24 2.54
CA THR A 66 -2.88 -4.17 1.78
C THR A 66 -2.30 -5.24 2.70
N LEU A 67 -1.73 -4.80 3.84
CA LEU A 67 -1.16 -5.72 4.84
C LEU A 67 -2.23 -6.62 5.47
N ALA A 68 -3.43 -6.08 5.74
CA ALA A 68 -4.53 -6.86 6.29
C ALA A 68 -5.04 -7.92 5.32
N LEU A 69 -5.26 -7.59 4.04
CA LEU A 69 -5.65 -8.58 3.03
C LEU A 69 -4.56 -9.63 2.81
N LEU A 70 -3.29 -9.22 2.85
CA LEU A 70 -2.17 -10.14 2.74
C LEU A 70 -2.14 -11.10 3.95
N ALA A 71 -2.31 -10.59 5.17
CA ALA A 71 -2.39 -11.40 6.39
C ALA A 71 -3.59 -12.37 6.36
N LEU A 72 -4.77 -11.92 5.97
CA LEU A 72 -5.97 -12.76 5.86
C LEU A 72 -5.78 -13.92 4.88
N ARG A 73 -4.99 -13.74 3.81
CA ARG A 73 -4.63 -14.82 2.89
C ARG A 73 -3.75 -15.90 3.52
N PHE A 74 -2.97 -15.57 4.54
CA PHE A 74 -2.16 -16.56 5.27
C PHE A 74 -2.95 -17.29 6.36
N VAL A 75 -4.07 -16.72 6.83
CA VAL A 75 -4.91 -17.29 7.91
C VAL A 75 -5.94 -18.31 7.38
N ALA A 76 -6.43 -18.14 6.15
CA ALA A 76 -7.47 -18.99 5.54
C ALA A 76 -6.93 -20.37 5.07
N PRO A 77 -7.78 -21.43 4.91
CA PRO A 77 -7.31 -22.80 4.65
C PRO A 77 -6.35 -22.83 3.47
N ARG A 78 -5.08 -23.13 3.76
CA ARG A 78 -3.91 -22.95 2.89
C ARG A 78 -4.18 -23.45 1.47
N PRO A 79 -4.55 -22.56 0.51
CA PRO A 79 -4.66 -22.97 -0.88
C PRO A 79 -3.25 -23.36 -1.33
N ARG A 80 -3.12 -24.34 -2.23
CA ARG A 80 -1.80 -24.71 -2.76
C ARG A 80 -1.08 -23.46 -3.29
N TYR A 81 0.04 -23.07 -2.67
CA TYR A 81 0.78 -21.83 -2.95
C TYR A 81 0.96 -21.53 -4.44
N ARG A 82 1.24 -22.56 -5.25
CA ARG A 82 1.40 -22.45 -6.71
C ARG A 82 0.20 -21.82 -7.42
N ARG A 83 -1.02 -22.01 -6.91
CA ARG A 83 -2.24 -21.41 -7.47
C ARG A 83 -2.44 -19.98 -7.00
N LEU A 84 -2.00 -19.65 -5.78
CA LEU A 84 -2.18 -18.33 -5.18
C LEU A 84 -1.37 -17.25 -5.91
N VAL A 85 -0.11 -17.59 -6.25
CA VAL A 85 0.84 -16.69 -6.93
C VAL A 85 0.35 -16.26 -8.32
N ARG A 86 -0.55 -17.04 -8.94
CA ARG A 86 -1.12 -16.75 -10.26
C ARG A 86 -2.34 -15.81 -10.21
N SER A 87 -2.87 -15.50 -9.03
CA SER A 87 -4.03 -14.62 -8.92
C SER A 87 -3.61 -13.13 -8.96
N PRO A 88 -4.26 -12.29 -9.78
CA PRO A 88 -3.88 -10.87 -9.94
C PRO A 88 -4.03 -10.09 -8.63
N GLY A 89 -5.05 -10.39 -7.82
CA GLY A 89 -5.24 -9.76 -6.51
C GLY A 89 -4.14 -10.11 -5.51
N PHE A 90 -3.59 -11.34 -5.56
CA PHE A 90 -2.44 -11.69 -4.72
C PHE A 90 -1.18 -10.94 -5.15
N ALA A 91 -0.91 -10.94 -6.45
CA ALA A 91 0.26 -10.27 -7.01
C ALA A 91 0.24 -8.77 -6.74
N ALA A 92 -0.94 -8.13 -6.79
CA ALA A 92 -1.11 -6.75 -6.36
C ALA A 92 -0.73 -6.55 -4.88
N CYS A 93 -1.34 -7.32 -3.97
CA CYS A 93 -1.02 -7.18 -2.54
C CYS A 93 0.44 -7.49 -2.22
N TYR A 94 1.01 -8.52 -2.86
CA TYR A 94 2.40 -8.90 -2.68
C TYR A 94 3.37 -7.84 -3.23
N GLY A 95 3.12 -7.34 -4.44
CA GLY A 95 3.89 -6.26 -5.04
C GLY A 95 3.85 -4.98 -4.19
N ALA A 96 2.66 -4.56 -3.75
CA ALA A 96 2.52 -3.42 -2.86
C ALA A 96 3.24 -3.64 -1.51
N ALA A 97 3.11 -4.84 -0.91
CA ALA A 97 3.82 -5.16 0.33
C ALA A 97 5.34 -5.17 0.17
N LEU A 98 5.87 -5.63 -0.97
CA LEU A 98 7.29 -5.53 -1.30
C LEU A 98 7.74 -4.06 -1.42
N GLY A 99 6.96 -3.22 -2.11
CA GLY A 99 7.26 -1.78 -2.21
C GLY A 99 7.26 -1.09 -0.85
N LEU A 100 6.32 -1.45 0.03
CA LEU A 100 6.29 -0.98 1.42
C LEU A 100 7.52 -1.49 2.21
N ALA A 101 7.91 -2.76 2.05
CA ALA A 101 9.09 -3.32 2.70
C ALA A 101 10.38 -2.62 2.27
N ILE A 102 10.53 -2.33 0.96
CA ILE A 102 11.64 -1.53 0.42
C ILE A 102 11.64 -0.14 1.06
N THR A 103 10.45 0.48 1.18
CA THR A 103 10.32 1.78 1.84
C THR A 103 10.83 1.69 3.27
N VAL A 104 10.34 0.75 4.09
CA VAL A 104 10.79 0.56 5.48
C VAL A 104 12.30 0.33 5.56
N LEU A 105 12.87 -0.49 4.67
CA LEU A 105 14.31 -0.72 4.63
C LEU A 105 15.10 0.56 4.38
N THR A 106 14.69 1.36 3.38
CA THR A 106 15.35 2.64 3.09
C THR A 106 15.28 3.62 4.26
N VAL A 107 14.18 3.57 5.02
CA VAL A 107 14.00 4.37 6.24
C VAL A 107 14.94 3.93 7.35
N LEU A 108 15.06 2.63 7.56
CA LEU A 108 15.98 2.10 8.56
C LEU A 108 17.43 2.46 8.24
N LEU A 109 17.81 2.42 6.96
CA LEU A 109 19.14 2.83 6.50
C LEU A 109 19.41 4.31 6.77
N GLU A 110 18.46 5.18 6.46
CA GLU A 110 18.57 6.62 6.73
C GLU A 110 18.52 6.96 8.23
N TRP A 111 17.76 6.19 9.02
CA TRP A 111 17.82 6.30 10.48
C TRP A 111 19.19 5.93 11.01
N GLY A 112 19.81 4.89 10.44
CA GLY A 112 21.17 4.45 10.72
C GLY A 112 22.22 5.52 10.39
N THR A 113 22.11 6.21 9.24
CA THR A 113 23.03 7.31 8.91
C THR A 113 22.84 8.52 9.81
N GLY A 114 21.63 8.76 10.32
CA GLY A 114 21.38 9.78 11.33
C GLY A 114 22.12 9.54 12.65
N TYR A 115 22.35 8.28 13.05
CA TYR A 115 23.18 7.96 14.22
C TYR A 115 24.66 8.31 14.02
N LEU A 116 25.10 8.43 12.76
CA LEU A 116 26.47 8.83 12.41
C LEU A 116 26.65 10.36 12.35
N GLY A 117 25.69 11.15 12.84
CA GLY A 117 25.79 12.61 12.93
C GLY A 117 25.25 13.38 11.72
N TYR A 118 24.63 12.72 10.75
CA TYR A 118 23.91 13.43 9.69
C TYR A 118 22.63 14.06 10.24
N SER A 119 22.53 15.38 10.12
CA SER A 119 21.35 16.16 10.54
C SER A 119 20.10 15.62 9.86
N ARG A 120 19.12 15.16 10.65
CA ARG A 120 17.85 14.64 10.13
C ARG A 120 17.00 15.78 9.56
N PRO A 121 16.54 15.70 8.31
CA PRO A 121 15.62 16.69 7.78
C PRO A 121 14.28 16.61 8.54
N ARG A 122 13.78 17.76 9.03
CA ARG A 122 12.47 17.86 9.73
C ARG A 122 11.29 17.34 8.89
N PHE A 123 11.45 17.20 7.58
CA PHE A 123 10.43 16.74 6.63
C PHE A 123 10.39 15.21 6.42
N TYR A 124 11.01 14.45 7.32
CA TYR A 124 11.14 13.00 7.20
C TYR A 124 9.84 12.23 6.92
N PRO A 125 8.74 12.36 7.71
CA PRO A 125 7.50 11.59 7.49
C PRO A 125 6.83 11.90 6.15
N HIS A 126 7.06 13.08 5.59
CA HIS A 126 6.56 13.46 4.28
C HIS A 126 7.25 12.67 3.16
N PHE A 127 8.58 12.66 3.18
CA PHE A 127 9.38 11.87 2.25
C PHE A 127 9.03 10.38 2.32
N LEU A 128 8.72 9.84 3.51
CA LEU A 128 8.28 8.45 3.66
C LEU A 128 7.05 8.12 2.85
N MET A 129 6.04 9.00 2.86
CA MET A 129 4.78 8.74 2.17
C MET A 129 4.88 8.94 0.67
N MET A 130 5.62 9.95 0.20
CA MET A 130 5.89 10.05 -1.23
C MET A 130 6.67 8.84 -1.74
N ARG A 131 7.67 8.41 -0.96
CA ARG A 131 8.52 7.26 -1.31
C ARG A 131 7.75 5.95 -1.31
N SER A 132 6.81 5.76 -0.38
CA SER A 132 5.99 4.55 -0.34
C SER A 132 5.12 4.37 -1.58
N VAL A 133 4.52 5.45 -2.08
CA VAL A 133 3.76 5.44 -3.34
C VAL A 133 4.68 5.14 -4.53
N SER A 134 5.86 5.77 -4.56
CA SER A 134 6.85 5.58 -5.63
C SER A 134 7.41 4.17 -5.75
N PHE A 135 7.46 3.39 -4.66
CA PHE A 135 7.87 1.98 -4.74
C PHE A 135 6.69 1.03 -4.92
N SER A 136 5.58 1.25 -4.20
CA SER A 136 4.47 0.30 -4.19
C SER A 136 3.77 0.21 -5.54
N ALA A 137 3.52 1.34 -6.21
CA ALA A 137 2.81 1.34 -7.48
C ALA A 137 3.61 0.67 -8.62
N PRO A 138 4.90 0.97 -8.85
CA PRO A 138 5.70 0.22 -9.83
C PRO A 138 5.86 -1.26 -9.49
N SER A 139 5.92 -1.64 -8.21
CA SER A 139 5.94 -3.06 -7.81
C SER A 139 4.63 -3.78 -8.11
N VAL A 140 3.48 -3.12 -7.98
CA VAL A 140 2.18 -3.66 -8.42
C VAL A 140 2.15 -3.79 -9.93
N ALA A 141 2.55 -2.74 -10.66
CA ALA A 141 2.58 -2.72 -12.11
C ALA A 141 3.47 -3.84 -12.68
N SER A 142 4.67 -4.02 -12.11
CA SER A 142 5.61 -5.06 -12.54
C SER A 142 5.07 -6.46 -12.25
N ALA A 143 4.43 -6.67 -11.10
CA ALA A 143 3.81 -7.95 -10.75
C ALA A 143 2.67 -8.31 -11.72
N TRP A 144 1.81 -7.35 -12.07
CA TRP A 144 0.77 -7.56 -13.08
C TRP A 144 1.31 -7.74 -14.49
N LEU A 145 2.35 -6.99 -14.86
CA LEU A 145 3.00 -7.13 -16.15
C LEU A 145 3.60 -8.53 -16.30
N VAL A 146 4.30 -9.04 -15.29
CA VAL A 146 4.84 -10.40 -15.28
C VAL A 146 3.72 -11.45 -15.38
N LEU A 147 2.62 -11.28 -14.63
CA LEU A 147 1.47 -12.19 -14.73
C LEU A 147 0.82 -12.18 -16.12
N GLY A 148 0.70 -10.99 -16.74
CA GLY A 148 0.16 -10.82 -18.08
C GLY A 148 1.04 -11.47 -19.14
N LEU A 149 2.35 -11.25 -19.07
CA LEU A 149 3.31 -11.86 -20.00
C LEU A 149 3.36 -13.38 -19.89
N LEU A 150 3.16 -13.94 -18.69
CA LEU A 150 3.11 -15.39 -18.48
C LEU A 150 1.77 -16.02 -18.91
N GLY A 151 0.77 -15.22 -19.32
CA GLY A 151 -0.56 -15.71 -19.69
C GLY A 151 -1.32 -16.34 -18.52
N GLU A 152 -0.85 -16.13 -17.28
CA GLU A 152 -1.44 -16.69 -16.07
C GLU A 152 -2.56 -15.79 -15.50
N TRP A 153 -3.00 -14.78 -16.26
CA TRP A 153 -4.11 -13.88 -15.93
C TRP A 153 -5.47 -14.59 -16.00
N ARG A 154 -5.65 -15.64 -15.20
CA ARG A 154 -6.92 -16.37 -15.08
C ARG A 154 -7.62 -15.94 -13.80
N HIS A 155 -8.64 -15.10 -13.96
CA HIS A 155 -9.58 -14.75 -12.90
C HIS A 155 -10.40 -16.01 -12.57
N ARG A 156 -10.07 -16.70 -11.47
CA ARG A 156 -10.51 -18.09 -11.26
C ARG A 156 -11.70 -18.24 -10.32
N GLY A 157 -12.20 -17.17 -9.72
CA GLY A 157 -13.44 -17.19 -8.95
C GLY A 157 -13.76 -15.84 -8.34
N ARG A 158 -15.03 -15.64 -7.97
CA ARG A 158 -15.50 -14.48 -7.18
C ARG A 158 -15.07 -14.63 -5.71
N ASP A 159 -13.77 -14.71 -5.44
CA ASP A 159 -13.29 -14.51 -4.08
C ASP A 159 -13.22 -13.00 -3.81
N TRP A 160 -13.90 -12.56 -2.77
CA TRP A 160 -13.91 -11.16 -2.37
C TRP A 160 -12.50 -10.66 -2.02
N ILE A 161 -11.60 -11.55 -1.56
CA ILE A 161 -10.19 -11.19 -1.29
C ILE A 161 -9.45 -10.88 -2.59
N GLU A 162 -9.74 -11.62 -3.67
CA GLU A 162 -9.14 -11.36 -4.98
C GLU A 162 -9.58 -10.01 -5.53
N VAL A 163 -10.88 -9.74 -5.47
CA VAL A 163 -11.45 -8.43 -5.86
C VAL A 163 -10.85 -7.31 -5.00
N GLY A 164 -10.77 -7.50 -3.68
CA GLY A 164 -10.18 -6.53 -2.77
C GLY A 164 -8.71 -6.22 -3.11
N GLY A 165 -7.91 -7.25 -3.42
CA GLY A 165 -6.52 -7.08 -3.83
C GLY A 165 -6.38 -6.33 -5.17
N ILE A 166 -7.26 -6.59 -6.13
CA ILE A 166 -7.29 -5.85 -7.41
C ILE A 166 -7.65 -4.39 -7.16
N VAL A 167 -8.69 -4.11 -6.37
CA VAL A 167 -9.12 -2.74 -6.04
C VAL A 167 -8.01 -1.97 -5.35
N LEU A 168 -7.29 -2.59 -4.42
CA LEU A 168 -6.12 -1.96 -3.79
C LEU A 168 -4.98 -1.72 -4.78
N GLY A 169 -4.70 -2.67 -5.67
CA GLY A 169 -3.69 -2.52 -6.71
C GLY A 169 -4.00 -1.35 -7.65
N VAL A 170 -5.25 -1.25 -8.13
CA VAL A 170 -5.72 -0.10 -8.90
C VAL A 170 -5.61 1.18 -8.07
N GLY A 171 -5.97 1.14 -6.79
CA GLY A 171 -5.83 2.28 -5.86
C GLY A 171 -4.41 2.81 -5.78
N TRP A 172 -3.40 1.93 -5.68
CA TRP A 172 -1.99 2.32 -5.71
C TRP A 172 -1.57 2.94 -7.05
N LEU A 173 -1.97 2.35 -8.17
CA LEU A 173 -1.65 2.87 -9.50
C LEU A 173 -2.33 4.22 -9.77
N ALA A 174 -3.59 4.37 -9.39
CA ALA A 174 -4.33 5.62 -9.51
C ALA A 174 -3.70 6.70 -8.64
N LEU A 175 -3.30 6.36 -7.42
CA LEU A 175 -2.61 7.28 -6.54
C LEU A 175 -1.28 7.75 -7.14
N PHE A 176 -0.49 6.82 -7.69
CA PHE A 176 0.74 7.14 -8.39
C PHE A 176 0.50 8.00 -9.63
N ALA A 177 -0.43 7.62 -10.50
CA ALA A 177 -0.77 8.40 -11.70
C ALA A 177 -1.22 9.82 -11.32
N ALA A 178 -2.01 9.98 -10.27
CA ALA A 178 -2.45 11.29 -9.79
C ALA A 178 -1.30 12.16 -9.27
N THR A 179 -0.22 11.55 -8.77
CA THR A 179 1.02 12.27 -8.45
C THR A 179 1.82 12.71 -9.69
N GLN A 180 1.63 12.05 -10.84
CA GLN A 180 2.36 12.32 -12.10
C GLN A 180 1.60 13.25 -13.07
N LEU A 181 0.27 13.21 -13.15
CA LEU A 181 -0.52 13.85 -14.22
C LEU A 181 -0.70 15.38 -14.14
N ASN A 182 -0.12 16.08 -13.18
CA ASN A 182 -0.29 17.53 -13.02
C ASN A 182 0.99 18.32 -13.36
N PHE A 183 1.70 17.91 -14.41
CA PHE A 183 2.80 18.68 -15.01
C PHE A 183 2.31 19.44 -16.23
#